data_AF-A0A1E1K144-F1
#
_entry.id   AF-A0A1E1K144-F1
#
_cell.length_a   1.000
_cell.length_b   1.000
_cell.length_c   1.000
_cell.angle_alpha   90.00
_cell.angle_beta   90.00
_cell.angle_gamma   90.00
#
_symmetry.space_group_name_H-M   'P 1'
#
loop_
_entity.id
_entity.type
_entity.pdbx_description
1 polymer ?
#
loop_
_entity_poly.entity_id
_entity_poly.type
_entity_poly.pdbx_seq_one_letter_code
_entity_poly.pdbx_strand_id
1 'polypeptide(L)' 'MAIQFAYSFLDTYTGRCVKWLHKIWGDAKDQTQLRFVDAKKSESDILLEEQMEKFAKEHSEQIKISHVLSHPREQ' A
#
# COMPACT_ATOMS: atom_id res chain seq x y z
N MET A 1 -14.93 -6.15 -4.45
CA MET A 1 -14.08 -7.23 -3.90
C MET A 1 -12.65 -6.76 -3.60
N ALA A 2 -12.02 -5.90 -4.42
CA ALA A 2 -10.71 -5.29 -4.13
C ALA A 2 -10.67 -4.39 -2.87
N ILE A 3 -11.78 -3.70 -2.58
CA ILE A 3 -11.88 -2.75 -1.45
C ILE A 3 -11.67 -3.46 -0.10
N GLN A 4 -12.16 -4.68 0.08
CA GLN A 4 -12.05 -5.39 1.37
C GLN A 4 -10.60 -5.69 1.75
N PHE A 5 -9.73 -5.91 0.77
CA PHE A 5 -8.32 -6.26 1.00
C PHE A 5 -7.50 -5.03 1.43
N ALA A 6 -7.73 -3.87 0.80
CA ALA A 6 -7.13 -2.61 1.21
C ALA A 6 -7.57 -2.22 2.64
N TYR A 7 -8.84 -2.46 2.98
CA TYR A 7 -9.39 -2.15 4.31
C TYR A 7 -8.73 -2.93 5.44
N SER A 8 -8.59 -4.25 5.31
CA SER A 8 -7.90 -5.08 6.32
C SER A 8 -6.41 -4.73 6.45
N PHE A 9 -5.80 -4.27 5.35
CA PHE A 9 -4.38 -3.94 5.26
C PHE A 9 -4.04 -2.62 5.96
N LEU A 10 -4.88 -1.60 5.76
CA LEU A 10 -4.62 -0.23 6.21
C LEU A 10 -5.07 0.04 7.65
N ASP A 11 -6.00 -0.77 8.20
CA ASP A 11 -6.46 -0.63 9.60
C ASP A 11 -5.33 -0.91 10.61
N THR A 12 -4.37 -1.76 10.25
CA THR A 12 -3.16 -2.02 11.06
C THR A 12 -2.20 -0.83 11.12
N TYR A 13 -2.33 0.17 10.24
CA TYR A 13 -1.29 1.18 9.98
C TYR A 13 -1.72 2.64 10.11
N THR A 14 -2.72 2.94 10.96
CA THR A 14 -3.29 4.27 11.26
C THR A 14 -4.53 4.64 10.43
N GLY A 15 -5.66 4.77 11.12
CA GLY A 15 -7.01 5.00 10.57
C GLY A 15 -7.24 6.32 9.83
N ARG A 16 -6.20 7.09 9.46
CA ARG A 16 -6.34 8.32 8.66
C ARG A 16 -6.07 8.10 7.17
N CYS A 17 -5.19 7.18 6.82
CA CYS A 17 -4.82 6.90 5.42
C CYS A 17 -5.94 6.16 4.66
N VAL A 18 -6.66 5.28 5.37
CA VAL A 18 -7.72 4.42 4.81
C VAL A 18 -8.88 5.24 4.24
N LYS A 19 -9.22 6.35 4.92
CA LYS A 19 -10.38 7.18 4.57
C LYS A 19 -10.27 7.81 3.19
N TRP A 20 -9.06 8.18 2.78
CA TRP A 20 -8.81 8.74 1.45
C TRP A 20 -8.88 7.68 0.37
N LEU A 21 -8.38 6.48 0.66
CA LEU A 21 -8.37 5.36 -0.27
C LEU A 21 -9.79 4.86 -0.56
N HIS A 22 -10.68 4.84 0.43
CA HIS A 22 -12.09 4.56 0.18
C HIS A 22 -12.76 5.59 -0.74
N LYS A 23 -12.37 6.86 -0.66
CA LYS A 23 -12.97 7.89 -1.50
C LYS A 23 -12.53 7.77 -2.95
N ILE A 24 -11.25 7.45 -3.19
CA ILE A 24 -10.69 7.23 -4.53
C ILE A 24 -11.25 5.94 -5.13
N TRP A 25 -11.21 4.83 -4.40
CA TRP A 25 -11.72 3.54 -4.90
C TRP A 25 -13.23 3.36 -4.85
N GLY A 26 -13.95 4.28 -4.21
CA GLY A 26 -15.41 4.29 -4.16
C GLY A 26 -16.05 4.61 -5.51
N ASP A 27 -15.29 5.18 -6.44
CA ASP A 27 -15.72 5.45 -7.81
C ASP A 27 -14.91 4.61 -8.81
N ALA A 28 -15.59 3.69 -9.49
CA ALA A 28 -14.96 2.80 -10.48
C ALA A 28 -14.42 3.54 -11.73
N LYS A 29 -14.79 4.81 -11.93
CA LYS A 29 -14.27 5.66 -13.01
C LYS A 29 -13.10 6.53 -12.57
N ASP A 30 -12.78 6.57 -11.27
CA ASP A 30 -11.65 7.33 -10.77
C ASP A 30 -10.33 6.68 -11.24
N GLN A 31 -9.49 7.47 -11.89
CA GLN A 31 -8.18 7.06 -12.39
C GLN A 31 -7.01 7.66 -11.59
N THR A 32 -7.27 8.15 -10.38
CA THR A 32 -6.27 8.74 -9.51
C THR A 32 -5.13 7.75 -9.28
N GLN A 33 -3.92 8.20 -9.62
CA GLN A 33 -2.72 7.43 -9.38
C GLN A 33 -2.24 7.61 -7.95
N LEU A 34 -2.07 6.49 -7.25
CA LEU A 34 -1.59 6.43 -5.88
C LEU A 34 -0.13 5.97 -5.84
N ARG A 35 0.64 6.63 -4.97
CA ARG A 35 2.05 6.35 -4.72
C ARG A 35 2.25 6.19 -3.22
N PHE A 36 2.65 5.00 -2.81
CA PHE A 36 3.00 4.71 -1.43
C PHE A 36 4.52 4.75 -1.30
N VAL A 37 5.00 5.53 -0.33
CA VAL A 37 6.40 5.52 0.07
C VAL A 37 6.43 4.93 1.47
N ASP A 38 7.01 3.74 1.59
CA ASP A 38 7.17 3.05 2.86
C ASP A 38 8.62 3.17 3.31
N ALA A 39 8.84 3.77 4.48
CA ALA A 39 10.17 4.02 5.01
C ALA A 39 10.43 3.13 6.22
N LYS A 40 11.38 2.21 6.09
CA LYS A 40 11.72 1.17 7.08
C LYS A 40 13.23 1.09 7.30
N LYS A 41 13.69 0.32 8.31
CA LYS A 41 15.14 0.11 8.50
C LYS A 41 15.63 -0.97 7.54
N SER A 42 15.11 -2.18 7.68
CA SER A 42 15.44 -3.33 6.84
C SER A 42 14.21 -3.86 6.09
N GLU A 43 14.44 -4.84 5.22
CA GLU A 43 13.41 -5.61 4.55
C GLU A 43 12.50 -6.35 5.56
N SER A 44 13.06 -6.87 6.65
CA SER A 44 12.32 -7.59 7.70
C SER A 44 11.32 -6.69 8.46
N ASP A 45 11.48 -5.37 8.39
CA ASP A 45 10.56 -4.38 8.98
C ASP A 45 9.37 -4.02 8.06
N ILE A 46 9.40 -4.46 6.79
CA ILE A 46 8.29 -4.24 5.85
C ILE A 46 7.15 -5.16 6.23
N LEU A 47 6.18 -4.63 6.96
CA LEU A 47 5.00 -5.41 7.30
C LEU A 47 4.11 -5.60 6.08
N LEU A 48 3.61 -6.83 5.93
CA LEU A 48 2.68 -7.22 4.88
C LEU A 48 3.24 -6.99 3.46
N GLU A 49 4.55 -7.10 3.29
CA GLU A 49 5.27 -6.91 2.02
C GLU A 49 4.64 -7.68 0.86
N GLU A 50 4.40 -8.98 1.03
CA GLU A 50 3.82 -9.84 -0.01
C GLU A 50 2.43 -9.34 -0.46
N GLN A 51 1.60 -8.94 0.51
CA GLN A 51 0.26 -8.41 0.25
C GLN A 51 0.33 -7.06 -0.46
N MET A 52 1.26 -6.18 -0.08
CA MET A 52 1.50 -4.90 -0.76
C MET A 52 1.92 -5.11 -2.21
N GLU A 53 2.88 -6.00 -2.44
CA GLU A 53 3.36 -6.30 -3.79
C GLU A 53 2.26 -6.88 -4.66
N LYS A 54 1.49 -7.85 -4.13
CA LYS A 54 0.38 -8.44 -4.86
C LYS A 54 -0.65 -7.39 -5.24
N PHE A 55 -1.00 -6.52 -4.30
CA PHE A 55 -1.95 -5.42 -4.54
C PHE A 55 -1.44 -4.42 -5.59
N ALA A 56 -0.16 -4.07 -5.54
CA ALA A 56 0.46 -3.20 -6.54
C ALA A 56 0.51 -3.87 -7.94
N LYS A 57 0.73 -5.18 -8.01
CA LYS A 57 0.73 -5.94 -9.28
C LYS A 57 -0.68 -5.98 -9.89
N GLU A 58 -1.71 -6.25 -9.10
CA GLU A 58 -3.11 -6.31 -9.54
C GLU A 58 -3.63 -4.94 -10.05
N HIS A 59 -3.06 -3.83 -9.56
CA HIS A 59 -3.47 -2.46 -9.91
C HIS A 59 -2.31 -1.60 -10.44
N SER A 60 -1.40 -2.19 -11.21
CA SER A 60 -0.11 -1.58 -11.60
C SER A 60 -0.19 -0.25 -12.36
N GLU A 61 -1.30 0.03 -13.04
CA GLU A 61 -1.53 1.31 -13.74
C GLU A 61 -1.81 2.47 -12.78
N GLN A 62 -2.44 2.18 -11.63
CA GLN A 62 -2.87 3.19 -10.65
C GLN A 62 -1.97 3.21 -9.42
N ILE A 63 -1.43 2.07 -8.99
CA ILE A 63 -0.66 1.94 -7.75
C ILE A 63 0.81 1.73 -8.06
N LYS A 64 1.66 2.47 -7.35
CA LYS A 64 3.06 2.09 -7.16
C LYS A 64 3.44 2.20 -5.70
N ILE A 65 4.30 1.28 -5.27
CA ILE A 65 4.84 1.22 -3.91
C ILE A 65 6.35 1.32 -4.05
N SER A 66 6.97 2.12 -3.19
CA SER A 66 8.42 2.28 -3.13
C SER A 66 8.86 2.13 -1.69
N HIS A 67 9.71 1.14 -1.44
CA HIS A 67 10.32 0.92 -0.14
C HIS A 67 11.63 1.69 -0.05
N VAL A 68 11.79 2.48 0.99
CA VAL A 68 12.99 3.24 1.30
C VAL A 68 13.57 2.67 2.59
N LEU A 69 14.74 2.04 2.46
CA LEU A 69 15.40 1.36 3.57
C LEU A 69 16.61 2.17 4.03
N SER A 70 16.70 2.40 5.34
CA SER A 70 17.89 3.06 5.91
C SER A 70 19.06 2.10 6.13
N HIS A 71 18.77 0.80 6.29
CA HIS A 71 19.74 -0.26 6.58
C HIS A 71 19.40 -1.54 5.77
N PRO A 72 19.53 -1.50 4.43
CA PRO A 72 19.19 -2.64 3.59
C PRO A 72 20.14 -3.82 3.83
N ARG A 73 19.60 -5.05 3.84
CA ARG A 73 20.29 -6.33 4.10
C ARG A 73 20.70 -6.58 5.56
N GLU A 74 20.32 -5.71 6.49
CA GLU A 74 20.40 -6.04 7.92
C GLU A 74 19.20 -6.94 8.30
N GLN A 75 19.45 -8.04 9.00
CA GLN A 75 18.39 -8.99 9.43
C GLN A 75 17.87 -8.65 10.82
#